data_AF-A0A7C5VBW4-F1
#
_entry.id   AF-A0A7C5VBW4-F1
#
_cell.length_a   1.000
_cell.length_b   1.000
_cell.length_c   1.000
_cell.angle_alpha   90.00
_cell.angle_beta   90.00
_cell.angle_gamma   90.00
#
_symmetry.space_group_name_H-M   'P 1'
#
loop_
_entity.id
_entity.type
_entity.pdbx_description
1 polymer ?
#
loop_
_entity_poly.entity_id
_entity_poly.type
_entity_poly.pdbx_seq_one_letter_code
_entity_poly.pdbx_strand_id
1 'polypeptide(L)'
;MPWIDGWGQNVCRSGCQCGSGPLGFSDRFYRRDSALRLSKRTEYGLRAVVQLARLWPRHFVQSRDLARQEGLPTKFLESILLALRRGGFLESKVGSGGGYRLSRSPRDISVGDLVRRLEGRLTIKETSHPTHVTDLTPGEVAVRMLNEQLTQATDEVLDAMTLEQLVEHVNRVSGVQQAMYYI
;
A
#
# COMPACT_ATOMS: atom_id res chain seq x y z
N MET A 1 -66.02 14.43 23.75
CA MET A 1 -65.27 13.28 24.28
C MET A 1 -63.97 13.15 23.48
N PRO A 2 -62.84 13.68 23.99
CA PRO A 2 -61.53 13.53 23.38
C PRO A 2 -60.82 12.28 23.93
N TRP A 3 -60.21 11.49 23.04
CA TRP A 3 -59.38 10.34 23.40
C TRP A 3 -57.90 10.76 23.45
N ILE A 4 -57.25 10.30 24.52
CA ILE A 4 -55.88 10.52 24.97
C ILE A 4 -55.08 9.28 24.59
N ASP A 5 -53.90 9.44 23.99
CA ASP A 5 -52.76 8.52 24.08
C ASP A 5 -51.51 9.42 24.03
N GLY A 6 -50.57 9.48 24.98
CA GLY A 6 -50.19 8.51 26.00
C GLY A 6 -48.68 8.30 25.89
N TRP A 7 -47.88 9.36 26.07
CA TRP A 7 -46.41 9.31 26.05
C TRP A 7 -45.89 8.40 27.18
N GLY A 8 -45.57 7.16 26.82
CA GLY A 8 -44.93 6.17 27.68
C GLY A 8 -43.45 6.49 27.89
N GLN A 9 -43.16 7.11 29.02
CA GLN A 9 -41.83 7.12 29.63
C GLN A 9 -41.44 5.69 29.99
N ASN A 10 -40.32 5.19 29.45
CA ASN A 10 -39.62 4.02 29.97
C ASN A 10 -38.14 4.39 30.22
N VAL A 11 -37.93 5.00 31.39
CA VAL A 11 -37.00 4.56 32.44
C VAL A 11 -35.74 3.82 31.94
N CYS A 12 -34.63 4.55 31.80
CA CYS A 12 -33.29 3.99 31.87
C CYS A 12 -33.00 3.56 33.32
N ARG A 13 -33.26 2.29 33.64
CA ARG A 13 -32.86 1.66 34.92
C ARG A 13 -31.49 1.00 34.76
N SER A 14 -30.54 1.48 35.57
CA SER A 14 -29.45 0.73 36.20
C SER A 14 -28.56 -0.17 35.33
N GLY A 15 -27.30 0.24 35.17
CA GLY A 15 -26.18 -0.71 35.28
C GLY A 15 -25.35 -1.03 34.04
N CYS A 16 -25.17 -0.14 33.07
CA CYS A 16 -24.10 -0.31 32.09
C CYS A 16 -22.76 0.13 32.69
N GLN A 17 -22.07 -0.83 33.29
CA GLN A 17 -20.69 -0.72 33.74
C GLN A 17 -19.80 -0.28 32.57
N CYS A 18 -19.14 0.87 32.77
CA CYS A 18 -17.96 1.25 32.01
C CYS A 18 -16.85 0.23 32.32
N GLY A 19 -16.72 -0.75 31.42
CA GLY A 19 -15.62 -1.72 31.43
C GLY A 19 -14.37 -1.11 30.80
N SER A 20 -13.41 -0.82 31.66
CA SER A 20 -12.02 -0.48 31.36
C SER A 20 -11.31 -1.62 30.62
N GLY A 21 -10.70 -1.29 29.49
CA GLY A 21 -9.64 -2.10 28.87
C GLY A 21 -8.49 -1.20 28.49
N PRO A 22 -7.32 -1.26 29.15
CA PRO A 22 -6.13 -0.55 28.71
C PRO A 22 -5.44 -1.42 27.68
N LEU A 23 -5.92 -1.40 26.44
CA LEU A 23 -5.05 -1.72 25.32
C LEU A 23 -4.38 -0.42 24.90
N GLY A 24 -3.31 -0.11 25.63
CA GLY A 24 -2.26 0.76 25.14
C GLY A 24 -1.68 0.13 23.89
N PHE A 25 -2.23 0.48 22.73
CA PHE A 25 -1.54 0.38 21.47
C PHE A 25 -1.13 1.80 21.11
N SER A 26 0.08 2.14 21.51
CA SER A 26 0.79 3.32 21.05
C SER A 26 0.95 3.23 19.54
N ASP A 27 -0.02 3.74 18.80
CA ASP A 27 0.19 4.13 17.41
C ASP A 27 -0.34 5.54 17.21
N ARG A 28 0.38 6.47 17.84
CA ARG A 28 0.21 7.92 17.67
C ARG A 28 0.83 8.42 16.35
N PHE A 29 0.98 7.54 15.36
CA PHE A 29 1.62 7.82 14.07
C PHE A 29 0.81 7.32 12.86
N TYR A 30 -0.51 7.41 12.92
CA TYR A 30 -1.39 7.28 11.75
C TYR A 30 -2.43 8.41 11.71
N ARG A 31 -1.96 9.67 11.67
CA ARG A 31 -2.84 10.83 11.45
C ARG A 31 -2.35 11.67 10.26
N ARG A 32 -2.51 11.08 9.07
CA ARG A 32 -2.97 11.73 7.84
C ARG A 32 -3.69 10.63 7.06
N ASP A 33 -5.02 10.61 7.12
CA ASP A 33 -5.78 9.83 6.15
C ASP A 33 -5.64 10.52 4.79
N SER A 34 -4.57 10.15 4.07
CA SER A 34 -4.46 10.40 2.65
C SER A 34 -5.47 9.48 1.96
N ALA A 35 -6.54 10.04 1.40
CA ALA A 35 -7.48 9.30 0.57
C ALA A 35 -6.85 8.99 -0.81
N LEU A 36 -5.91 8.04 -0.79
CA LEU A 36 -5.32 7.27 -1.88
C LEU A 36 -4.34 6.30 -1.19
N ARG A 37 -4.79 5.07 -0.90
CA ARG A 37 -3.99 4.07 -0.20
C ARG A 37 -3.53 2.99 -1.17
N LEU A 38 -2.23 2.75 -1.20
CA LEU A 38 -1.65 1.60 -1.88
C LEU A 38 -2.15 0.30 -1.22
N SER A 39 -2.30 -0.77 -2.00
CA SER A 39 -2.57 -2.08 -1.39
C SER A 39 -1.40 -2.50 -0.50
N LYS A 40 -1.65 -3.31 0.53
CA LYS A 40 -0.58 -3.88 1.37
C LYS A 40 0.45 -4.64 0.55
N ARG A 41 0.02 -5.24 -0.57
CA ARG A 41 0.89 -5.97 -1.49
C ARG A 41 1.88 -5.02 -2.17
N THR A 42 1.39 -3.88 -2.66
CA THR A 42 2.21 -2.84 -3.28
C THR A 42 3.13 -2.17 -2.27
N GLU A 43 2.62 -1.82 -1.09
CA GLU A 43 3.41 -1.24 -0.01
C GLU A 43 4.60 -2.14 0.36
N TYR A 44 4.36 -3.44 0.59
CA TYR A 44 5.41 -4.36 0.99
C TYR A 44 6.39 -4.67 -0.15
N GLY A 45 5.90 -4.71 -1.40
CA GLY A 45 6.78 -4.86 -2.56
C GLY A 45 7.68 -3.65 -2.76
N LEU A 46 7.15 -2.43 -2.60
CA LEU A 46 7.95 -1.20 -2.68
C LEU A 46 9.01 -1.15 -1.59
N ARG A 47 8.66 -1.44 -0.32
CA ARG A 47 9.63 -1.52 0.79
C ARG A 47 10.79 -2.46 0.46
N ALA A 48 10.48 -3.67 0.01
CA ALA A 48 11.50 -4.66 -0.34
C ALA A 48 12.37 -4.23 -1.54
N VAL A 49 11.75 -3.65 -2.57
CA VAL A 49 12.48 -3.22 -3.78
C VAL A 49 13.37 -2.01 -3.52
N VAL A 50 12.96 -1.07 -2.66
CA VAL A 50 13.81 0.05 -2.22
C VAL A 50 15.06 -0.47 -1.51
N GLN A 51 14.95 -1.48 -0.63
CA GLN A 51 16.14 -2.08 -0.01
C GLN A 51 17.05 -2.75 -1.03
N LEU A 52 16.49 -3.49 -2.00
CA LEU A 52 17.27 -4.11 -3.07
C LEU A 52 17.96 -3.07 -3.97
N ALA A 53 17.31 -1.93 -4.21
CA ALA A 53 17.86 -0.84 -5.00
C ALA A 53 19.07 -0.17 -4.32
N ARG A 54 19.05 -0.03 -3.00
CA ARG A 54 20.18 0.51 -2.22
C ARG A 54 21.42 -0.38 -2.25
N LEU A 55 21.25 -1.68 -2.51
CA LEU A 55 22.32 -2.69 -2.53
C LEU A 55 22.74 -3.10 -3.95
N TRP A 56 22.11 -2.52 -4.98
CA TRP A 56 22.44 -2.76 -6.37
C TRP A 56 23.82 -2.16 -6.73
N PRO A 57 24.63 -2.79 -7.61
CA PRO A 57 24.39 -4.04 -8.37
C PRO A 57 24.94 -5.31 -7.71
N ARG A 58 25.53 -5.25 -6.51
CA ARG A 58 26.51 -6.27 -6.10
C ARG A 58 25.94 -7.43 -5.27
N HIS A 59 24.84 -7.22 -4.54
CA HIS A 59 24.39 -8.20 -3.55
C HIS A 59 23.07 -8.86 -3.91
N PHE A 60 23.00 -10.18 -3.72
CA PHE A 60 21.75 -10.91 -3.61
C PHE A 60 21.32 -10.92 -2.15
N VAL A 61 20.04 -10.66 -1.89
CA VAL A 61 19.49 -10.63 -0.52
C VAL A 61 18.41 -11.69 -0.41
N GLN A 62 18.44 -12.47 0.67
CA GLN A 62 17.45 -13.53 0.88
C GLN A 62 16.10 -12.95 1.28
N SER A 63 15.01 -13.61 0.86
CA SER A 63 13.65 -13.20 1.21
C SER A 63 13.45 -13.09 2.73
N ARG A 64 14.05 -14.01 3.49
CA ARG A 64 14.00 -14.02 4.97
C ARG A 64 14.68 -12.80 5.59
N ASP A 65 15.78 -12.32 5.00
CA ASP A 65 16.54 -11.20 5.55
C ASP A 65 15.81 -9.88 5.23
N LEU A 66 15.28 -9.74 4.01
CA LEU A 66 14.40 -8.63 3.64
C LEU A 66 13.15 -8.58 4.54
N ALA A 67 12.51 -9.72 4.75
CA ALA A 67 11.34 -9.82 5.63
C ALA A 67 11.66 -9.39 7.06
N ARG A 68 12.82 -9.81 7.60
CA ARG A 68 13.26 -9.43 8.94
C ARG A 68 13.57 -7.93 9.04
N GLN A 69 14.28 -7.38 8.06
CA GLN A 69 14.68 -5.97 8.04
C GLN A 69 13.48 -5.02 7.97
N GLU A 70 12.44 -5.41 7.22
CA GLU A 70 11.23 -4.61 7.02
C GLU A 70 10.08 -4.97 7.99
N GLY A 71 10.26 -5.96 8.86
CA GLY A 71 9.23 -6.45 9.78
C GLY A 71 8.02 -7.08 9.07
N LEU A 72 8.23 -7.75 7.95
CA LEU A 72 7.18 -8.28 7.07
C LEU A 72 7.00 -9.82 7.20
N PRO A 73 5.80 -10.35 6.96
CA PRO A 73 5.59 -11.80 6.90
C PRO A 73 6.33 -12.46 5.73
N THR A 74 7.27 -13.36 6.01
CA THR A 74 8.17 -13.97 5.01
C THR A 74 7.43 -14.62 3.85
N LYS A 75 6.43 -15.47 4.11
CA LYS A 75 5.68 -16.18 3.06
C LYS A 75 4.96 -15.22 2.11
N PHE A 76 4.44 -14.12 2.66
CA PHE A 76 3.74 -13.12 1.85
C PHE A 76 4.73 -12.35 0.98
N LEU A 77 5.87 -11.94 1.55
CA LEU A 77 6.93 -11.28 0.80
C LEU A 77 7.49 -12.17 -0.31
N GLU A 78 7.68 -13.46 -0.09
CA GLU A 78 8.12 -14.41 -1.12
C GLU A 78 7.17 -14.44 -2.33
N SER A 79 5.86 -14.42 -2.07
CA SER A 79 4.86 -14.36 -3.15
C SER A 79 4.95 -13.07 -3.98
N ILE A 80 5.31 -11.95 -3.33
CA ILE A 80 5.49 -10.64 -3.95
C ILE A 80 6.77 -10.62 -4.78
N LEU A 81 7.90 -11.04 -4.21
CA LEU A 81 9.19 -11.12 -4.88
C LEU A 81 9.14 -12.06 -6.10
N LEU A 82 8.40 -13.16 -6.00
CA LEU A 82 8.18 -14.06 -7.13
C LEU A 82 7.38 -13.37 -8.27
N ALA A 83 6.36 -12.58 -7.94
CA ALA A 83 5.58 -11.84 -8.94
C ALA A 83 6.42 -10.77 -9.66
N LEU A 84 7.29 -10.10 -8.92
CA LEU A 84 8.25 -9.11 -9.44
C LEU A 84 9.34 -9.76 -10.30
N ARG A 85 9.86 -10.93 -9.88
CA ARG A 85 10.78 -11.74 -10.70
C ARG A 85 10.14 -12.13 -12.03
N ARG A 86 8.90 -12.63 -12.00
CA ARG A 86 8.14 -12.96 -13.23
C ARG A 86 7.85 -11.73 -14.09
N GLY A 87 7.84 -10.53 -13.50
CA GLY A 87 7.70 -9.26 -14.22
C GLY A 87 9.01 -8.73 -14.79
N GLY A 88 10.13 -9.44 -14.62
CA GLY A 88 11.43 -9.02 -15.12
C GLY A 88 12.08 -7.90 -14.31
N PHE A 89 11.56 -7.54 -13.13
CA PHE A 89 12.15 -6.52 -12.25
C PHE A 89 13.27 -7.08 -11.36
N LEU A 90 13.18 -8.37 -11.03
CA LEU A 90 14.10 -9.05 -10.12
C LEU A 90 14.73 -10.27 -10.77
N GLU A 91 15.98 -10.53 -10.44
CA GLU A 91 16.69 -11.78 -10.64
C GLU A 91 16.72 -12.57 -9.34
N SER A 92 16.73 -13.90 -9.44
CA SER A 92 16.91 -14.77 -8.29
C SER A 92 18.03 -15.78 -8.53
N LYS A 93 18.86 -16.00 -7.52
CA LYS A 93 19.91 -17.03 -7.53
C LYS A 93 19.62 -18.07 -6.44
N VAL A 94 19.70 -19.35 -6.81
CA VAL A 94 19.55 -20.47 -5.87
C VAL A 94 20.93 -20.90 -5.35
N GLY A 95 21.03 -21.26 -4.07
CA GLY A 95 22.26 -21.77 -3.45
C GLY A 95 22.76 -20.93 -2.27
N SER A 96 23.91 -21.31 -1.73
CA SER A 96 24.60 -20.55 -0.67
C SER A 96 24.95 -19.14 -1.18
N GLY A 97 24.50 -18.10 -0.47
CA GLY A 97 24.62 -16.70 -0.93
C GLY A 97 23.66 -16.32 -2.06
N GLY A 98 22.64 -17.15 -2.33
CA GLY A 98 21.53 -16.82 -3.23
C GLY A 98 20.55 -15.81 -2.65
N GLY A 99 19.48 -15.53 -3.38
CA GLY A 99 18.47 -14.54 -2.99
C GLY A 99 17.91 -13.80 -4.19
N TYR A 100 17.42 -12.58 -3.97
CA TYR A 100 16.87 -11.67 -4.97
C TYR A 100 17.77 -10.46 -5.16
N ARG A 101 17.79 -9.93 -6.39
CA ARG A 101 18.48 -8.69 -6.79
C ARG A 101 17.67 -8.00 -7.88
N LEU A 102 17.82 -6.68 -8.06
CA LEU A 102 17.27 -6.03 -9.27
C LEU A 102 17.93 -6.58 -10.54
N SER A 103 17.11 -6.79 -11.57
CA SER A 103 17.56 -7.26 -12.89
C SER A 103 18.26 -6.19 -13.73
N ARG A 104 17.93 -4.92 -13.49
CA ARG A 104 18.41 -3.76 -14.23
C ARG A 104 18.67 -2.57 -13.30
N SER A 105 19.23 -1.49 -13.83
CA SER A 105 19.52 -0.28 -13.07
C SER A 105 18.24 0.29 -12.44
N PRO A 106 18.28 0.82 -11.20
CA PRO A 106 17.17 1.55 -10.60
C PRO A 106 16.66 2.72 -11.46
N ARG A 107 17.51 3.28 -12.34
CA ARG A 107 17.16 4.32 -13.31
C ARG A 107 16.17 3.85 -14.38
N ASP A 108 16.26 2.58 -14.74
CA ASP A 108 15.48 1.97 -15.83
C ASP A 108 14.19 1.31 -15.33
N ILE A 109 13.87 1.47 -14.05
CA ILE A 109 12.69 0.87 -13.41
C ILE A 109 11.72 2.00 -13.04
N SER A 110 10.61 2.07 -13.76
CA SER A 110 9.48 2.94 -13.40
C SER A 110 8.76 2.42 -12.16
N VAL A 111 8.40 3.33 -11.26
CA VAL A 111 7.58 3.03 -10.07
C VAL A 111 6.17 2.61 -10.51
N GLY A 112 5.58 3.27 -11.51
CA GLY A 112 4.29 2.91 -12.07
C GLY A 112 4.25 1.49 -12.63
N ASP A 113 5.29 1.07 -13.35
CA ASP A 113 5.41 -0.31 -13.84
C ASP A 113 5.38 -1.34 -12.70
N LEU A 114 6.08 -1.03 -11.61
CA LEU A 114 6.16 -1.89 -10.43
C LEU A 114 4.82 -1.94 -9.69
N VAL A 115 4.17 -0.79 -9.49
CA VAL A 115 2.83 -0.71 -8.89
C VAL A 115 1.80 -1.46 -9.73
N ARG A 116 1.75 -1.22 -11.04
CA ARG A 116 0.86 -1.94 -11.98
C ARG A 116 1.08 -3.46 -11.92
N ARG A 117 2.33 -3.91 -11.76
CA ARG A 117 2.64 -5.34 -11.59
C ARG A 117 2.16 -5.91 -10.26
N LEU A 118 2.25 -5.14 -9.18
CA LEU A 118 1.87 -5.58 -7.84
C LEU A 118 0.36 -5.52 -7.59
N GLU A 119 -0.32 -4.49 -8.12
CA GLU A 119 -1.77 -4.33 -8.09
C GLU A 119 -2.50 -5.26 -9.08
N GLY A 120 -1.77 -5.88 -10.01
CA GLY A 120 -2.31 -6.70 -11.10
C GLY A 120 -3.48 -7.62 -10.70
N ARG A 121 -4.58 -7.53 -11.46
CA ARG A 121 -5.85 -8.26 -11.29
C ARG A 121 -6.66 -7.93 -10.02
N LEU A 122 -6.37 -6.85 -9.31
CA LEU A 122 -7.29 -6.32 -8.27
C LEU A 122 -8.39 -5.40 -8.84
N THR A 123 -8.42 -5.16 -10.15
CA THR A 123 -9.59 -4.61 -10.85
C THR A 123 -10.75 -5.60 -10.99
N ILE A 124 -10.60 -6.85 -10.51
CA ILE A 124 -11.77 -7.71 -10.22
C ILE A 124 -12.34 -7.34 -8.84
N LYS A 125 -12.57 -6.06 -8.63
CA LYS A 125 -13.58 -5.59 -7.68
C LYS A 125 -14.61 -4.69 -8.38
N GLU A 126 -14.70 -4.80 -9.70
CA GLU A 126 -15.98 -4.66 -10.36
C GLU A 126 -16.76 -5.97 -10.15
N THR A 127 -17.32 -6.11 -8.95
CA THR A 127 -18.60 -6.82 -8.83
C THR A 127 -19.73 -5.88 -9.23
N SER A 128 -19.52 -5.06 -10.26
CA SER A 128 -20.61 -4.57 -11.10
C SER A 128 -20.74 -5.62 -12.18
N HIS A 129 -21.94 -6.15 -12.34
CA HIS A 129 -22.30 -6.81 -13.59
C HIS A 129 -21.93 -5.87 -14.75
N PRO A 130 -21.71 -6.34 -16.00
CA PRO A 130 -21.56 -5.43 -17.13
C PRO A 130 -22.88 -4.66 -17.27
N THR A 131 -23.02 -3.56 -16.52
CA THR A 131 -24.13 -2.65 -16.61
C THR A 131 -23.88 -1.90 -17.90
N HIS A 132 -24.74 -2.09 -18.88
CA HIS A 132 -24.65 -1.30 -20.10
C HIS A 132 -24.66 0.17 -19.69
N VAL A 133 -23.83 1.00 -20.32
CA VAL A 133 -23.70 2.45 -20.02
C VAL A 133 -25.07 3.15 -20.08
N THR A 134 -26.02 2.57 -20.81
CA THR A 134 -27.42 2.99 -20.94
C THR A 134 -28.25 2.88 -19.66
N ASP A 135 -27.82 2.11 -18.67
CA ASP A 135 -28.56 1.88 -17.43
C ASP A 135 -28.01 2.71 -16.25
N LEU A 136 -26.95 3.49 -16.48
CA LEU A 136 -26.35 4.35 -15.46
C LEU A 136 -27.11 5.66 -15.34
N THR A 137 -27.34 6.07 -14.10
CA THR A 137 -27.85 7.41 -13.80
C THR A 137 -26.80 8.48 -14.13
N PRO A 138 -27.20 9.74 -14.42
CA PRO A 138 -26.24 10.83 -14.61
C PRO A 138 -25.26 11.00 -13.44
N GLY A 139 -25.68 10.68 -12.21
CA GLY A 139 -24.81 10.70 -11.03
C GLY A 139 -23.74 9.61 -11.05
N GLU A 140 -24.08 8.38 -11.47
CA GLU A 140 -23.11 7.29 -11.59
C GLU A 140 -22.09 7.56 -12.70
N VAL A 141 -22.51 8.16 -13.82
CA VAL A 141 -21.61 8.61 -14.88
C VAL A 141 -20.63 9.66 -14.34
N ALA A 142 -21.11 10.64 -13.55
CA ALA A 142 -20.25 11.65 -12.95
C ALA A 142 -19.22 11.04 -12.00
N VAL A 143 -19.62 10.10 -11.12
CA VAL A 143 -18.71 9.40 -10.20
C VAL A 143 -17.67 8.59 -10.97
N ARG A 144 -18.09 7.87 -12.00
CA ARG A 144 -17.17 7.08 -12.84
C ARG A 144 -16.15 7.96 -13.53
N MET A 145 -16.58 9.07 -14.14
CA MET A 145 -15.68 10.04 -14.77
C MET A 145 -14.65 10.59 -13.77
N LEU A 146 -15.06 10.93 -12.55
CA LEU A 146 -14.16 11.41 -11.50
C LEU A 146 -13.14 10.33 -11.07
N ASN A 147 -13.58 9.08 -10.92
CA ASN A 147 -12.69 7.97 -10.59
C ASN A 147 -11.68 7.71 -11.72
N GLU A 148 -12.11 7.74 -12.97
CA GLU A 148 -11.22 7.60 -14.14
C GLU A 148 -10.15 8.71 -14.16
N GLN A 149 -10.55 9.97 -13.92
CA GLN A 149 -9.60 11.08 -13.81
C GLN A 149 -8.64 10.94 -12.63
N LEU A 150 -9.11 10.46 -11.48
CA LEU A 150 -8.27 10.24 -10.30
C LEU A 150 -7.24 9.13 -10.56
N THR A 151 -7.66 8.04 -11.19
CA THR A 151 -6.77 6.95 -11.58
C THR A 151 -5.73 7.44 -12.59
N GLN A 152 -6.15 8.16 -13.63
CA GLN A 152 -5.24 8.71 -14.62
C GLN A 152 -4.19 9.63 -13.98
N ALA A 153 -4.59 10.58 -13.13
CA ALA A 153 -3.67 11.47 -12.45
C ALA A 153 -2.70 10.71 -11.52
N THR A 154 -3.18 9.63 -10.88
CA THR A 154 -2.33 8.77 -10.05
C THR A 154 -1.29 8.04 -10.89
N ASP A 155 -1.70 7.47 -12.03
CA ASP A 155 -0.82 6.74 -12.93
C ASP A 155 0.25 7.67 -13.53
N GLU A 156 -0.12 8.89 -13.95
CA GLU A 156 0.80 9.90 -14.46
C GLU A 156 1.90 10.25 -13.44
N VAL A 157 1.55 10.40 -12.16
CA VAL A 157 2.52 10.67 -11.08
C VAL A 157 3.44 9.47 -10.86
N LEU A 158 2.91 8.25 -10.85
CA LEU A 158 3.69 7.04 -10.62
C LEU A 158 4.63 6.72 -11.80
N ASP A 159 4.20 6.98 -13.03
CA ASP A 159 4.98 6.72 -14.25
C ASP A 159 6.13 7.72 -14.42
N ALA A 160 5.98 8.95 -13.92
CA ALA A 160 7.03 9.97 -13.92
C ALA A 160 8.18 9.67 -12.95
N MET A 161 8.00 8.74 -12.00
CA MET A 161 8.99 8.40 -10.99
C MET A 161 9.76 7.11 -11.33
N THR A 162 11.07 7.19 -11.23
CA THR A 162 11.97 6.02 -11.28
C THR A 162 12.31 5.52 -9.89
N LEU A 163 12.74 4.26 -9.81
CA LEU A 163 13.19 3.67 -8.55
C LEU A 163 14.43 4.37 -7.99
N GLU A 164 15.33 4.89 -8.84
CA GLU A 164 16.45 5.72 -8.39
C GLU A 164 15.97 6.98 -7.68
N GLN A 165 15.07 7.76 -8.30
CA GLN A 165 14.54 8.99 -7.73
C GLN A 165 13.85 8.72 -6.39
N LEU A 166 13.14 7.60 -6.28
CA LEU A 166 12.51 7.18 -5.03
C LEU A 166 13.55 6.90 -3.94
N VAL A 167 14.62 6.17 -4.25
CA VAL A 167 15.70 5.87 -3.30
C VAL A 167 16.46 7.14 -2.90
N GLU A 168 16.72 8.04 -3.85
CA GLU A 168 17.37 9.32 -3.57
C GLU A 168 16.54 10.19 -2.62
N HIS A 169 15.22 10.23 -2.84
CA HIS A 169 14.29 10.93 -1.96
C HIS A 169 14.33 10.34 -0.54
N VAL A 170 14.31 9.01 -0.40
CA VAL A 170 14.42 8.33 0.89
C VAL A 170 15.74 8.68 1.58
N ASN A 171 16.87 8.58 0.87
CA ASN A 171 18.19 8.90 1.44
C ASN A 171 18.28 10.37 1.88
N ARG A 172 17.67 11.30 1.15
CA ARG A 172 17.61 12.72 1.51
C ARG A 172 16.84 12.93 2.81
N VAL A 173 15.67 12.32 2.95
CA VAL A 173 14.84 12.45 4.16
C VAL A 173 15.49 11.76 5.36
N SER A 174 16.04 10.56 5.17
CA SER A 174 16.75 9.83 6.24
C SER A 174 18.07 10.51 6.65
N GLY A 175 18.78 11.12 5.71
CA GLY A 175 20.01 11.88 5.98
C GLY A 175 19.76 13.14 6.83
N VAL A 176 18.63 13.82 6.62
CA VAL A 176 18.20 14.94 7.46
C VAL A 176 17.86 14.48 8.89
N GLN A 177 17.33 13.28 9.06
CA GLN A 177 17.08 12.69 10.39
C GLN A 177 18.36 12.29 11.12
N GLN A 178 19.40 11.85 10.40
CA GLN A 178 20.70 11.50 10.97
C GLN A 178 21.53 12.75 11.36
N ALA A 179 21.39 13.86 10.64
CA ALA A 179 22.05 15.13 10.97
C ALA A 179 21.47 15.80 12.24
N MET A 180 20.22 15.49 12.62
CA MET A 180 19.57 16.03 13.82
C MET A 180 20.01 15.34 15.13
N TYR A 181 20.76 14.23 15.03
CA TYR A 181 21.27 13.47 16.19
C TYR A 181 22.75 13.75 16.49
N TYR A 182 23.35 14.73 15.82
CA TYR A 182 24.74 15.17 15.99
C TYR A 182 24.80 16.69 16.17
N ILE A 183 24.18 17.21 17.22
CA ILE A 183 24.47 18.51 17.83
C ILE A 183 24.36 18.35 19.34
#